data_AF-A0A820YT37-F1
#
_entry.id   AF-A0A820YT37-F1
#
_cell.length_a   1.000
_cell.length_b   1.000
_cell.length_c   1.000
_cell.angle_alpha   90.00
_cell.angle_beta   90.00
_cell.angle_gamma   90.00
#
_symmetry.space_group_name_H-M   'P 1'
#
loop_
_entity.id
_entity.type
_entity.pdbx_description
1 polymer ?
#
loop_
_entity_poly.entity_id
_entity_poly.type
_entity_poly.pdbx_seq_one_letter_code
_entity_poly.pdbx_strand_id
1 'polypeptide(L)'
;MKNSSGNTKFLILSKLVKSILSLSHGNADVERGFSENASLVTDDRSSLSNASINGLRATKDAVKFYGSGMVHEVPICKGLLDSVKDAHSRHHADQEKMQRLIKEKEEAESAAKLLKDRELLLIEKEQKLIDERNVLQRELDNASKMLDEGNSRLEAAVATKNFGDIEVAQLLIGGANKKLDALKTQLNYNSERMNQLRKKVKK
;
A
#
# COMPACT_ATOMS: atom_id res chain seq x y z
N MET A 1 -54.82 20.04 -29.94
CA MET A 1 -54.99 20.11 -31.41
C MET A 1 -54.96 18.69 -32.00
N LYS A 2 -56.13 18.06 -32.12
CA LYS A 2 -56.29 16.78 -32.82
C LYS A 2 -56.80 17.07 -34.24
N ASN A 3 -56.48 16.23 -35.21
CA ASN A 3 -57.08 16.32 -36.54
C ASN A 3 -58.54 15.83 -36.49
N SER A 4 -59.28 15.98 -37.59
CA SER A 4 -60.68 15.56 -37.72
C SER A 4 -60.90 14.05 -37.47
N SER A 5 -59.82 13.26 -37.42
CA SER A 5 -59.81 11.82 -37.15
C SER A 5 -59.39 11.47 -35.72
N GLY A 6 -59.25 12.47 -34.82
CA GLY A 6 -58.90 12.26 -33.41
C GLY A 6 -57.40 12.05 -33.12
N ASN A 7 -56.54 12.02 -34.15
CA ASN A 7 -55.10 11.82 -34.02
C ASN A 7 -54.36 13.14 -33.75
N THR A 8 -53.25 13.09 -33.00
CA THR A 8 -52.41 14.25 -32.70
C THR A 8 -51.78 14.80 -33.98
N LYS A 9 -52.15 16.03 -34.36
CA LYS A 9 -51.79 16.65 -35.64
C LYS A 9 -50.29 16.83 -35.84
N PHE A 10 -49.52 16.97 -34.76
CA PHE A 10 -48.06 17.12 -34.79
C PHE A 10 -47.37 16.27 -33.72
N LEU A 11 -47.15 14.99 -33.99
CA LEU A 11 -46.53 14.05 -33.06
C LEU A 11 -45.09 14.43 -32.69
N ILE A 12 -44.25 14.74 -33.69
CA ILE A 12 -42.83 15.05 -33.49
C ILE A 12 -42.67 16.41 -32.81
N LEU A 13 -43.38 17.43 -33.28
CA LEU A 13 -43.34 18.76 -32.69
C LEU A 13 -43.86 18.73 -31.24
N SER A 14 -44.90 17.96 -30.93
CA SER A 14 -45.40 17.84 -29.56
C SER A 14 -44.37 17.17 -28.63
N LYS A 15 -43.62 16.17 -29.11
CA LYS A 15 -42.53 15.58 -28.33
C LYS A 15 -41.41 16.60 -28.11
N LEU A 16 -40.98 17.29 -29.16
CA LEU A 16 -39.93 18.31 -29.10
C LEU A 16 -40.28 19.44 -28.13
N VAL A 17 -41.49 20.00 -28.23
CA VAL A 17 -41.96 21.07 -27.35
C VAL A 17 -42.05 20.58 -25.90
N LYS A 18 -42.57 19.36 -25.66
CA LYS A 18 -42.60 18.79 -24.30
C LYS A 18 -41.20 18.58 -23.73
N SER A 19 -40.26 18.11 -24.53
CA SER A 19 -38.86 17.93 -24.11
C SER A 19 -38.19 19.27 -23.78
N ILE A 20 -38.39 20.29 -24.62
CA ILE A 20 -37.85 21.64 -24.39
C ILE A 20 -38.46 22.25 -23.11
N LEU A 21 -39.76 22.11 -22.92
CA LEU A 21 -40.45 22.64 -21.72
C LEU A 21 -40.17 21.83 -20.45
N SER A 22 -39.64 20.61 -20.57
CA SER A 22 -39.19 19.80 -19.43
C SER A 22 -37.76 20.11 -18.99
N LEU A 23 -37.01 20.91 -19.78
CA LEU A 23 -35.71 21.40 -19.36
C LEU A 23 -35.93 22.51 -18.34
N SER A 24 -35.34 22.36 -17.16
CA SER A 24 -35.37 23.41 -16.15
C SER A 24 -34.72 24.69 -16.69
N HIS A 25 -35.44 25.81 -16.63
CA HIS A 25 -35.00 27.09 -17.18
C HIS A 25 -34.08 27.89 -16.23
N GLY A 26 -33.59 27.28 -15.14
CA GLY A 26 -32.65 27.90 -14.22
C GLY A 26 -32.21 26.95 -13.10
N ASN A 27 -31.33 27.43 -12.20
CA ASN A 27 -30.81 26.62 -11.09
C ASN A 27 -31.78 26.46 -9.91
N ALA A 28 -32.97 27.06 -9.97
CA ALA A 28 -33.94 27.06 -8.88
C ALA A 28 -34.32 25.65 -8.40
N ASP A 29 -34.45 24.67 -9.31
CA ASP A 29 -34.75 23.28 -8.94
C ASP A 29 -33.57 22.62 -8.21
N VAL A 30 -32.34 22.94 -8.61
CA VAL A 30 -31.11 22.44 -7.99
C VAL A 30 -30.94 23.06 -6.60
N GLU A 31 -31.17 24.37 -6.47
CA GLU A 31 -31.13 25.09 -5.20
C GLU A 31 -32.22 24.60 -4.23
N ARG A 32 -33.42 24.32 -4.74
CA ARG A 32 -34.48 23.67 -3.97
C ARG A 32 -34.06 22.27 -3.51
N GLY A 33 -33.38 21.51 -4.37
CA GLY A 33 -32.77 20.22 -4.03
C GLY A 33 -31.76 20.35 -2.88
N PHE A 34 -30.88 21.36 -2.91
CA PHE A 34 -29.94 21.63 -1.82
C PHE A 34 -30.63 22.01 -0.51
N SER A 35 -31.65 22.87 -0.56
CA SER A 35 -32.44 23.25 0.62
C SER A 35 -33.15 22.04 1.25
N GLU A 36 -33.72 21.17 0.42
CA GLU A 36 -34.35 19.94 0.91
C GLU A 36 -33.36 18.88 1.38
N ASN A 37 -32.11 18.92 0.91
CA ASN A 37 -31.03 18.07 1.38
C ASN A 37 -30.41 18.61 2.67
N ALA A 38 -30.44 19.92 2.92
CA ALA A 38 -30.00 20.52 4.18
C ALA A 38 -30.80 19.97 5.38
N SER A 39 -32.08 19.64 5.19
CA SER A 39 -32.88 18.97 6.23
C SER A 39 -32.51 17.50 6.44
N LEU A 40 -31.79 16.88 5.50
CA LEU A 40 -31.40 15.47 5.53
C LEU A 40 -29.96 15.30 6.05
N VAL A 41 -29.09 16.23 5.70
CA VAL A 41 -27.67 16.31 6.06
C VAL A 41 -27.50 17.34 7.19
N THR A 42 -28.09 17.06 8.35
CA THR A 42 -27.85 17.82 9.58
C THR A 42 -26.55 17.36 10.25
N ASP A 43 -25.98 18.14 11.16
CA ASP A 43 -24.71 17.81 11.83
C ASP A 43 -24.73 16.43 12.52
N ASP A 44 -25.87 16.04 13.12
CA ASP A 44 -26.06 14.71 13.72
C ASP A 44 -26.18 13.55 12.69
N ARG A 45 -26.49 13.87 11.43
CA ARG A 45 -26.63 12.91 10.31
C ARG A 45 -25.48 12.98 9.31
N SER A 46 -24.45 13.75 9.61
CA SER A 46 -23.22 13.88 8.80
C SER A 46 -22.44 12.56 8.66
N SER A 47 -22.73 11.57 9.51
CA SER A 47 -22.14 10.22 9.47
C SER A 47 -22.76 9.28 8.42
N LEU A 48 -23.80 9.70 7.71
CA LEU A 48 -24.43 8.89 6.67
C LEU A 48 -23.56 8.83 5.41
N SER A 49 -23.44 7.63 4.84
CA SER A 49 -22.79 7.46 3.54
C SER A 49 -23.61 8.14 2.43
N ASN A 50 -22.95 8.54 1.34
CA ASN A 50 -23.61 9.08 0.15
C ASN A 50 -24.71 8.13 -0.39
N ALA A 51 -24.50 6.82 -0.30
CA ALA A 51 -25.49 5.83 -0.71
C ALA A 51 -26.75 5.88 0.17
N SER A 52 -26.58 6.05 1.48
CA SER A 52 -27.68 6.19 2.44
C SER A 52 -28.48 7.49 2.20
N ILE A 53 -27.78 8.59 1.94
CA ILE A 53 -28.39 9.89 1.61
C ILE A 53 -29.23 9.78 0.33
N ASN A 54 -28.67 9.18 -0.73
CA ASN A 54 -29.37 8.96 -1.98
C ASN A 54 -30.60 8.06 -1.82
N GLY A 55 -30.51 7.00 -1.01
CA GLY A 55 -31.64 6.11 -0.73
C GLY A 55 -32.79 6.82 -0.01
N LEU A 56 -32.48 7.62 1.03
CA LEU A 56 -33.48 8.43 1.73
C LEU A 56 -34.13 9.46 0.80
N ARG A 57 -33.33 10.11 -0.04
CA ARG A 57 -33.81 11.09 -1.01
C ARG A 57 -34.76 10.47 -2.04
N ALA A 58 -34.35 9.35 -2.64
CA ALA A 58 -35.16 8.61 -3.60
C ALA A 58 -36.51 8.17 -2.99
N THR A 59 -36.51 7.77 -1.72
CA THR A 59 -37.73 7.37 -1.00
C THR A 59 -38.66 8.57 -0.76
N LYS A 60 -38.10 9.72 -0.31
CA LYS A 60 -38.86 10.97 -0.12
C LYS A 60 -39.47 11.47 -1.42
N ASP A 61 -38.70 11.44 -2.51
CA ASP A 61 -39.15 11.86 -3.83
C ASP A 61 -40.24 10.92 -4.38
N ALA A 62 -40.11 9.61 -4.15
CA ALA A 62 -41.16 8.65 -4.52
C ALA A 62 -42.48 8.90 -3.78
N VAL A 63 -42.45 9.19 -2.49
CA VAL A 63 -43.66 9.53 -1.72
C VAL A 63 -44.30 10.83 -2.22
N LYS A 64 -43.48 11.85 -2.53
CA LYS A 64 -43.97 13.10 -3.11
C LYS A 64 -44.63 12.90 -4.47
N PHE A 65 -44.01 12.09 -5.33
CA PHE A 65 -44.48 11.90 -6.71
C PHE A 65 -45.70 10.97 -6.79
N TYR A 66 -45.70 9.85 -6.06
CA TYR A 66 -46.73 8.82 -6.17
C TYR A 66 -47.85 8.92 -5.13
N GLY A 67 -47.60 9.56 -3.99
CA GLY A 67 -48.56 9.68 -2.89
C GLY A 67 -48.90 11.13 -2.53
N SER A 68 -48.65 12.09 -3.43
CA SER A 68 -48.91 13.52 -3.18
C SER A 68 -48.29 14.07 -1.88
N GLY A 69 -47.22 13.44 -1.38
CA GLY A 69 -46.57 13.77 -0.11
C GLY A 69 -47.08 12.98 1.11
N MET A 70 -48.10 12.16 0.96
CA MET A 70 -48.66 11.28 1.98
C MET A 70 -48.27 9.82 1.73
N VAL A 71 -47.69 9.16 2.75
CA VAL A 71 -47.19 7.78 2.60
C VAL A 71 -48.31 6.78 2.32
N HIS A 72 -49.49 6.97 2.91
CA HIS A 72 -50.63 6.05 2.78
C HIS A 72 -51.33 6.14 1.42
N GLU A 73 -51.07 7.19 0.64
CA GLU A 73 -51.61 7.35 -0.72
C GLU A 73 -50.72 6.69 -1.78
N VAL A 74 -49.51 6.25 -1.40
CA VAL A 74 -48.60 5.56 -2.33
C VAL A 74 -49.17 4.19 -2.69
N PRO A 75 -49.44 3.91 -3.99
CA PRO A 75 -50.02 2.63 -4.39
C PRO A 75 -49.03 1.49 -4.18
N ILE A 76 -49.46 0.46 -3.43
CA ILE A 76 -48.66 -0.74 -3.20
C ILE A 76 -48.72 -1.63 -4.44
N CYS A 77 -47.66 -1.57 -5.26
CA CYS A 77 -47.54 -2.40 -6.44
C CYS A 77 -46.84 -3.74 -6.12
N LYS A 78 -47.02 -4.75 -6.99
CA LYS A 78 -46.38 -6.06 -6.84
C LYS A 78 -44.84 -5.97 -6.78
N GLY A 79 -44.25 -5.08 -7.59
CA GLY A 79 -42.80 -4.86 -7.59
C GLY A 79 -42.27 -4.32 -6.26
N LEU A 80 -43.04 -3.48 -5.55
CA LEU A 80 -42.68 -3.01 -4.22
C LEU A 80 -42.70 -4.16 -3.20
N LEU A 81 -43.74 -5.01 -3.25
CA LEU A 81 -43.84 -6.18 -2.38
C LEU A 81 -42.69 -7.17 -2.61
N ASP A 82 -42.35 -7.45 -3.86
CA ASP A 82 -41.24 -8.35 -4.20
C ASP A 82 -39.89 -7.75 -3.79
N SER A 83 -39.69 -6.43 -3.96
CA SER A 83 -38.49 -5.75 -3.50
C SER A 83 -38.32 -5.79 -1.97
N VAL A 84 -39.41 -5.68 -1.21
CA VAL A 84 -39.36 -5.75 0.27
C VAL A 84 -39.06 -7.18 0.72
N LYS A 85 -39.62 -8.20 0.07
CA LYS A 85 -39.32 -9.61 0.36
C LYS A 85 -37.83 -9.92 0.19
N ASP A 86 -37.21 -9.40 -0.87
CA ASP A 86 -35.80 -9.64 -1.15
C ASP A 86 -34.84 -8.77 -0.32
N ALA A 87 -35.33 -7.67 0.26
CA ALA A 87 -34.48 -6.65 0.89
C ALA A 87 -33.56 -7.21 1.97
N HIS A 88 -34.08 -8.14 2.79
CA HIS A 88 -33.29 -8.77 3.84
C HIS A 88 -32.16 -9.64 3.28
N SER A 89 -32.46 -10.46 2.26
CA SER A 89 -31.46 -11.32 1.61
C SER A 89 -30.37 -10.49 0.92
N ARG A 90 -30.74 -9.40 0.23
CA ARG A 90 -29.78 -8.49 -0.41
C ARG A 90 -28.89 -7.81 0.62
N HIS A 91 -29.46 -7.33 1.72
CA HIS A 91 -28.69 -6.70 2.79
C HIS A 91 -27.67 -7.67 3.40
N HIS A 92 -28.09 -8.91 3.66
CA HIS A 92 -27.18 -9.94 4.17
C HIS A 92 -26.04 -10.25 3.20
N ALA A 93 -26.35 -10.41 1.90
CA ALA A 93 -25.34 -10.63 0.87
C ALA A 93 -24.34 -9.47 0.74
N ASP A 94 -24.81 -8.23 0.84
CA ASP A 94 -23.95 -7.04 0.85
C ASP A 94 -23.05 -7.00 2.09
N GLN A 95 -23.57 -7.33 3.27
CA GLN A 95 -22.79 -7.42 4.49
C GLN A 95 -21.69 -8.49 4.39
N GLU A 96 -22.03 -9.69 3.88
CA GLU A 96 -21.04 -10.74 3.65
C GLU A 96 -19.94 -10.29 2.68
N LYS A 97 -20.32 -9.64 1.58
CA LYS A 97 -19.36 -9.12 0.60
C LYS A 97 -18.44 -8.08 1.23
N MET A 98 -18.98 -7.17 2.03
CA MET A 98 -18.18 -6.19 2.77
C MET A 98 -17.22 -6.85 3.76
N GLN A 99 -17.67 -7.86 4.51
CA GLN A 99 -16.80 -8.61 5.42
C GLN A 99 -15.67 -9.33 4.68
N ARG A 100 -15.94 -9.92 3.51
CA ARG A 100 -14.91 -10.57 2.70
C ARG A 100 -13.86 -9.56 2.22
N LEU A 101 -14.29 -8.39 1.76
CA LEU A 101 -13.38 -7.31 1.33
C LEU A 101 -12.53 -6.76 2.48
N ILE A 102 -13.10 -6.67 3.69
CA ILE A 102 -12.35 -6.24 4.89
C ILE A 102 -11.28 -7.29 5.22
N LYS A 103 -11.65 -8.58 5.28
CA LYS A 103 -10.69 -9.66 5.53
C LYS A 103 -9.58 -9.73 4.50
N GLU A 104 -9.91 -9.61 3.22
CA GLU A 104 -8.91 -9.59 2.14
C GLU A 104 -7.94 -8.41 2.28
N LYS A 105 -8.43 -7.23 2.69
CA LYS A 105 -7.56 -6.09 2.99
C LYS A 105 -6.68 -6.31 4.20
N GLU A 106 -7.21 -6.87 5.28
CA GLU A 106 -6.44 -7.19 6.50
C GLU A 106 -5.36 -8.25 6.21
N GLU A 107 -5.69 -9.27 5.42
CA GLU A 107 -4.75 -10.30 4.96
C GLU A 107 -3.66 -9.68 4.07
N ALA A 108 -4.03 -8.82 3.12
CA ALA A 108 -3.06 -8.12 2.28
C ALA A 108 -2.15 -7.18 3.08
N GLU A 109 -2.69 -6.46 4.07
CA GLU A 109 -1.92 -5.57 4.93
C GLU A 109 -0.97 -6.34 5.84
N SER A 110 -1.42 -7.45 6.43
CA SER A 110 -0.58 -8.32 7.26
C SER A 110 0.54 -8.98 6.43
N ALA A 111 0.25 -9.43 5.21
CA ALA A 111 1.25 -9.95 4.29
C ALA A 111 2.28 -8.87 3.90
N ALA A 112 1.82 -7.66 3.60
CA ALA A 112 2.71 -6.54 3.28
C ALA A 112 3.61 -6.16 4.47
N LYS A 113 3.08 -6.22 5.69
CA LYS A 113 3.85 -5.97 6.91
C LYS A 113 4.92 -7.03 7.15
N LEU A 114 4.58 -8.31 6.99
CA LEU A 114 5.53 -9.42 7.09
C LEU A 114 6.67 -9.31 6.07
N LEU A 115 6.37 -8.86 4.84
CA LEU A 115 7.39 -8.62 3.82
C LEU A 115 8.33 -7.48 4.21
N LYS A 116 7.80 -6.35 4.70
CA LYS A 116 8.60 -5.22 5.19
C LYS A 116 9.49 -5.61 6.37
N ASP A 117 8.95 -6.35 7.33
CA ASP A 117 9.72 -6.82 8.49
C ASP A 117 10.85 -7.77 8.07
N ARG A 118 10.60 -8.64 7.09
CA ARG A 118 11.61 -9.52 6.51
C ARG A 118 12.70 -8.74 5.78
N GLU A 119 12.35 -7.68 5.06
CA GLU A 119 13.30 -6.81 4.36
C GLU A 119 14.21 -6.06 5.35
N LEU A 120 13.63 -5.49 6.42
CA LEU A 120 14.39 -4.85 7.49
C LEU A 120 15.40 -5.80 8.14
N LEU A 121 15.01 -7.04 8.43
CA LEU A 121 15.90 -8.06 8.97
C LEU A 121 17.05 -8.43 8.02
N LEU A 122 16.83 -8.36 6.70
CA LEU A 122 17.87 -8.62 5.71
C LEU A 122 18.85 -7.46 5.63
N ILE A 123 18.36 -6.21 5.66
CA ILE A 123 19.19 -4.99 5.71
C ILE A 123 20.08 -5.00 6.95
N GLU A 124 19.52 -5.32 8.13
CA GLU A 124 20.29 -5.37 9.37
C GLU A 124 21.40 -6.44 9.32
N LYS A 125 21.11 -7.61 8.72
CA LYS A 125 22.10 -8.67 8.53
C LYS A 125 23.19 -8.26 7.54
N GLU A 126 22.85 -7.56 6.47
CA GLU A 126 23.83 -7.05 5.51
C GLU A 126 24.75 -6.01 6.17
N GLN A 127 24.18 -5.10 6.95
CA GLN A 127 24.95 -4.08 7.67
C GLN A 127 25.96 -4.72 8.64
N LYS A 128 25.53 -5.72 9.43
CA LYS A 128 26.42 -6.46 10.35
C LYS A 128 27.59 -7.11 9.60
N LEU A 129 27.34 -7.72 8.44
CA LEU A 129 28.40 -8.35 7.64
C LEU A 129 29.37 -7.31 7.05
N ILE A 130 28.86 -6.13 6.66
CA ILE A 130 29.68 -5.00 6.20
C ILE A 130 30.58 -4.49 7.33
N ASP A 131 30.03 -4.32 8.53
CA ASP A 131 30.78 -3.86 9.70
C ASP A 131 31.88 -4.87 10.09
N GLU A 132 31.55 -6.18 10.12
CA GLU A 132 32.53 -7.26 10.31
C GLU A 132 33.64 -7.21 9.25
N ARG A 133 33.30 -7.02 7.98
CA ARG A 133 34.27 -6.90 6.88
C ARG A 133 35.20 -5.70 7.09
N ASN A 134 34.66 -4.56 7.51
CA ASN A 134 35.44 -3.35 7.75
C ASN A 134 36.45 -3.55 8.89
N VAL A 135 36.06 -4.26 9.96
CA VAL A 135 36.97 -4.61 11.05
C VAL A 135 38.08 -5.55 10.56
N LEU A 136 37.72 -6.62 9.86
CA LEU A 136 38.69 -7.58 9.30
C LEU A 136 39.67 -6.89 8.33
N GLN A 137 39.19 -5.95 7.51
CA GLN A 137 40.04 -5.20 6.59
C GLN A 137 41.05 -4.31 7.34
N ARG A 138 40.63 -3.62 8.40
CA ARG A 138 41.55 -2.83 9.23
C ARG A 138 42.60 -3.70 9.90
N GLU A 139 42.22 -4.88 10.39
CA GLU A 139 43.17 -5.82 10.97
C GLU A 139 44.15 -6.38 9.94
N LEU A 140 43.68 -6.60 8.71
CA LEU A 140 44.51 -7.03 7.59
C LEU A 140 45.54 -5.95 7.22
N ASP A 141 45.12 -4.69 7.15
CA ASP A 141 46.00 -3.55 6.89
C ASP A 141 47.05 -3.40 8.00
N ASN A 142 46.67 -3.61 9.26
CA ASN A 142 47.60 -3.58 10.40
C ASN A 142 48.60 -4.74 10.35
N ALA A 143 48.15 -5.96 10.00
CA ALA A 143 49.03 -7.11 9.83
C ALA A 143 50.00 -6.92 8.66
N SER A 144 49.56 -6.28 7.56
CA SER A 144 50.44 -5.90 6.44
C SER A 144 51.53 -4.94 6.88
N LYS A 145 51.18 -3.90 7.67
CA LYS A 145 52.17 -2.96 8.21
C LYS A 145 53.21 -3.64 9.11
N MET A 146 52.78 -4.59 9.95
CA MET A 146 53.72 -5.39 10.78
C MET A 146 54.69 -6.22 9.92
N LEU A 147 54.22 -6.72 8.78
CA LEU A 147 55.05 -7.44 7.81
C LEU A 147 56.08 -6.51 7.16
N ASP A 148 55.65 -5.32 6.73
CA ASP A 148 56.53 -4.32 6.12
C ASP A 148 57.59 -3.85 7.12
N GLU A 149 57.22 -3.63 8.38
CA GLU A 149 58.14 -3.31 9.46
C GLU A 149 59.12 -4.46 9.73
N GLY A 150 58.63 -5.70 9.80
CA GLY A 150 59.46 -6.88 9.97
C GLY A 150 60.48 -7.06 8.85
N ASN A 151 60.05 -6.87 7.60
CA ASN A 151 60.94 -6.93 6.42
C ASN A 151 61.99 -5.81 6.45
N SER A 152 61.59 -4.57 6.75
CA SER A 152 62.51 -3.43 6.85
C SER A 152 63.57 -3.65 7.94
N ARG A 153 63.16 -4.19 9.09
CA ARG A 153 64.05 -4.50 10.21
C ARG A 153 64.99 -5.66 9.88
N LEU A 154 64.51 -6.67 9.14
CA LEU A 154 65.34 -7.77 8.67
C LEU A 154 66.43 -7.28 7.71
N GLU A 155 66.07 -6.42 6.74
CA GLU A 155 67.03 -5.84 5.79
C GLU A 155 68.14 -5.06 6.52
N ALA A 156 67.77 -4.23 7.50
CA ALA A 156 68.73 -3.48 8.31
C ALA A 156 69.64 -4.39 9.17
N ALA A 157 69.07 -5.43 9.78
CA ALA A 157 69.81 -6.38 10.62
C ALA A 157 70.77 -7.25 9.80
N VAL A 158 70.38 -7.63 8.58
CA VAL A 158 71.25 -8.35 7.63
C VAL A 158 72.42 -7.47 7.18
N ALA A 159 72.17 -6.20 6.86
CA ALA A 159 73.22 -5.25 6.47
C ALA A 159 74.26 -5.04 7.60
N THR A 160 73.82 -5.03 8.84
CA THR A 160 74.67 -4.83 10.04
C THR A 160 75.22 -6.13 10.63
N LYS A 161 74.84 -7.29 10.09
CA LYS A 161 75.17 -8.64 10.60
C LYS A 161 74.78 -8.87 12.07
N ASN A 162 73.72 -8.22 12.55
CA ASN A 162 73.22 -8.42 13.90
C ASN A 162 72.25 -9.62 13.96
N PHE A 163 72.77 -10.80 14.31
CA PHE A 163 71.99 -12.04 14.38
C PHE A 163 70.82 -12.00 15.37
N GLY A 164 70.91 -11.22 16.46
CA GLY A 164 69.81 -11.07 17.42
C GLY A 164 68.62 -10.33 16.82
N ASP A 165 68.86 -9.24 16.08
CA ASP A 165 67.79 -8.50 15.41
C ASP A 165 67.20 -9.27 14.22
N ILE A 166 67.98 -10.13 13.56
CA ILE A 166 67.50 -11.04 12.50
C ILE A 166 66.45 -12.00 13.07
N GLU A 167 66.71 -12.61 14.22
CA GLU A 167 65.78 -13.54 14.87
C GLU A 167 64.47 -12.84 15.27
N VAL A 168 64.57 -11.64 15.85
CA VAL A 168 63.40 -10.82 16.22
C VAL A 168 62.58 -10.45 14.98
N ALA A 169 63.22 -10.04 13.89
CA ALA A 169 62.53 -9.69 12.65
C ALA A 169 61.86 -10.92 12.00
N GLN A 170 62.51 -12.08 12.01
CA GLN A 170 61.92 -13.34 11.54
C GLN A 170 60.69 -13.76 12.37
N LEU A 171 60.73 -13.60 13.69
CA LEU A 171 59.58 -13.88 14.57
C LEU A 171 58.41 -12.94 14.24
N LEU A 172 58.68 -11.65 13.99
CA LEU A 172 57.66 -10.67 13.63
C LEU A 172 57.00 -11.01 12.29
N ILE A 173 57.81 -11.34 11.26
CA ILE A 173 57.34 -11.77 9.94
C ILE A 173 56.51 -13.06 10.05
N GLY A 174 57.00 -14.05 10.81
CA GLY A 174 56.31 -15.32 11.03
C GLY A 174 54.95 -15.14 11.73
N GLY A 175 54.88 -14.27 12.75
CA GLY A 175 53.64 -13.93 13.43
C GLY A 175 52.65 -13.18 12.52
N ALA A 176 53.14 -12.19 11.77
CA ALA A 176 52.33 -11.42 10.83
C ALA A 176 51.76 -12.29 9.69
N ASN A 177 52.56 -13.19 9.12
CA ASN A 177 52.10 -14.15 8.10
C ASN A 177 50.99 -15.07 8.61
N LYS A 178 51.15 -15.66 9.80
CA LYS A 178 50.10 -16.49 10.42
C LYS A 178 48.81 -15.71 10.62
N LYS A 179 48.91 -14.44 11.07
CA LYS A 179 47.75 -13.57 11.27
C LYS A 179 47.08 -13.20 9.94
N LEU A 180 47.84 -12.93 8.88
CA LEU A 180 47.30 -12.67 7.54
C LEU A 180 46.54 -13.86 6.97
N ASP A 181 47.06 -15.09 7.11
CA ASP A 181 46.38 -16.28 6.60
C ASP A 181 45.04 -16.53 7.31
N ALA A 182 45.01 -16.32 8.63
CA ALA A 182 43.79 -16.38 9.41
C ALA A 182 42.76 -15.31 8.96
N LEU A 183 43.21 -14.07 8.81
CA LEU A 183 42.35 -12.95 8.39
C LEU A 183 41.81 -13.12 6.96
N LYS A 184 42.65 -13.59 6.02
CA LYS A 184 42.21 -13.91 4.64
C LYS A 184 41.12 -14.98 4.64
N THR A 185 41.27 -16.01 5.47
CA THR A 185 40.26 -17.07 5.60
C THR A 185 38.94 -16.53 6.14
N GLN A 186 38.99 -15.68 7.16
CA GLN A 186 37.80 -15.03 7.73
C GLN A 186 37.12 -14.07 6.74
N LEU A 187 37.90 -13.34 5.95
CA LEU A 187 37.39 -12.40 4.94
C LEU A 187 36.72 -13.13 3.76
N ASN A 188 37.27 -14.28 3.37
CA ASN A 188 36.62 -15.18 2.40
C ASN A 188 35.30 -15.72 2.95
N TYR A 189 35.26 -16.19 4.19
CA TYR A 189 34.04 -16.67 4.83
C TYR A 189 32.96 -15.60 4.96
N ASN A 190 33.33 -14.37 5.35
CA ASN A 190 32.41 -13.23 5.39
C ASN A 190 31.87 -12.91 3.98
N SER A 191 32.73 -12.94 2.95
CA SER A 191 32.34 -12.72 1.56
C SER A 191 31.36 -13.79 1.04
N GLU A 192 31.56 -15.06 1.43
CA GLU A 192 30.61 -16.14 1.13
C GLU A 192 29.26 -15.94 1.80
N ARG A 193 29.23 -15.56 3.08
CA ARG A 193 27.98 -15.23 3.81
C ARG A 193 27.23 -14.07 3.14
N MET A 194 27.95 -13.04 2.71
CA MET A 194 27.39 -11.92 1.95
C MET A 194 26.77 -12.37 0.62
N ASN A 195 27.48 -13.21 -0.14
CA ASN A 195 26.96 -13.76 -1.40
C ASN A 195 25.72 -14.64 -1.19
N GLN A 196 25.70 -15.46 -0.14
CA GLN A 196 24.53 -16.26 0.21
C GLN A 196 23.34 -15.38 0.61
N LEU A 197 23.55 -14.31 1.37
CA LEU A 197 22.52 -13.36 1.75
C LEU A 197 21.92 -12.67 0.51
N ARG A 198 22.76 -12.17 -0.39
CA ARG A 198 22.33 -11.54 -1.65
C ARG A 198 21.56 -12.48 -2.58
N LYS A 199 21.90 -13.78 -2.60
CA LYS A 199 21.13 -14.79 -3.33
C LYS A 199 19.73 -15.00 -2.74
N LYS A 200 19.56 -14.85 -1.43
CA LYS A 200 18.25 -14.94 -0.74
C LYS A 200 17.39 -13.70 -0.93
N VAL A 201 17.98 -12.55 -1.27
CA VAL A 201 17.26 -11.31 -1.59
C VAL A 201 16.72 -11.33 -3.03
N LYS A 202 17.41 -11.99 -3.96
CA LYS A 202 16.99 -12.08 -5.38
C LYS A 202 15.95 -13.18 -5.68
N LYS A 203 15.61 -14.02 -4.70
CA LYS A 203 14.61 -15.10 -4.82
C LYS A 203 13.39 -14.75 -3.99
#